data_AF-A0A550CL68-F1
#
_entry.id   AF-A0A550CL68-F1
#
_cell.length_a   1.000
_cell.length_b   1.000
_cell.length_c   1.000
_cell.angle_alpha   90.00
_cell.angle_beta   90.00
_cell.angle_gamma   90.00
#
_symmetry.space_group_name_H-M   'P 1'
#
loop_
_entity.id
_entity.type
_entity.pdbx_description
1 polymer ?
#
loop_
_entity_poly.entity_id
_entity_poly.type
_entity_poly.pdbx_seq_one_letter_code
_entity_poly.pdbx_strand_id
1 'polypeptide(L)'
;MPRGIPNARRDETGMKYTTFHVPLPPNPKYSSSTYSSQKRRRSDQPRGHQTLVIHPGTQNFRIGRASDLSPVVIPAIVARKTSAPVPRPTARCRVPRPADPNEPISPNTADPTLSAIAAIQNTLYSYMSYLNIPGDPNAARVQYLADPPASGYSVKQPIHGVNFNADYPSLQAVLADIDLIIRETLRTSFDITRATTM
;
A
#
# COMPACT_ATOMS: atom_id res chain seq x y z
N MET A 1 -28.81 58.10 -23.79
CA MET A 1 -28.79 58.27 -22.32
C MET A 1 -29.05 56.91 -21.67
N PRO A 2 -28.17 56.38 -20.81
CA PRO A 2 -28.32 55.02 -20.29
C PRO A 2 -29.38 54.96 -19.18
N ARG A 3 -30.17 53.87 -19.22
CA ARG A 3 -31.41 53.64 -18.47
C ARG A 3 -31.12 53.11 -17.06
N GLY A 4 -31.66 53.76 -16.03
CA GLY A 4 -31.74 53.19 -14.68
C GLY A 4 -32.80 52.08 -14.62
N ILE A 5 -32.52 51.01 -13.89
CA ILE A 5 -33.53 49.99 -13.58
C ILE A 5 -34.27 50.45 -12.31
N PRO A 6 -35.59 50.72 -12.38
CA PRO A 6 -36.40 51.10 -11.22
C PRO A 6 -36.57 49.94 -10.23
N ASN A 7 -36.63 50.30 -8.94
CA ASN A 7 -37.00 49.42 -7.83
C ASN A 7 -38.15 48.48 -8.18
N ALA A 8 -37.90 47.17 -8.10
CA ALA A 8 -38.96 46.17 -8.14
C ALA A 8 -39.92 46.43 -6.96
N ARG A 9 -41.10 46.92 -7.30
CA ARG A 9 -42.24 47.00 -6.40
C ARG A 9 -42.63 45.59 -6.00
N ARG A 10 -42.64 45.42 -4.69
CA ARG A 10 -43.21 44.36 -3.87
C ARG A 10 -44.58 43.94 -4.40
N ASP A 11 -44.71 42.68 -4.81
CA ASP A 11 -46.01 42.10 -5.18
C ASP A 11 -46.95 42.07 -3.96
N GLU A 12 -48.12 42.68 -4.15
CA GLU A 12 -49.30 42.57 -3.31
C GLU A 12 -50.03 41.27 -3.67
N THR A 13 -49.79 40.17 -2.95
CA THR A 13 -50.73 39.02 -2.92
C THR A 13 -50.45 38.08 -1.75
N GLY A 14 -51.25 38.22 -0.68
CA GLY A 14 -51.66 37.17 0.29
C GLY A 14 -50.57 36.58 1.21
N MET A 15 -50.64 36.66 2.54
CA MET A 15 -51.80 36.40 3.39
C MET A 15 -51.89 37.37 4.58
N LYS A 16 -53.13 37.78 4.81
CA LYS A 16 -53.64 38.60 5.91
C LYS A 16 -53.57 37.76 7.20
N TYR A 17 -53.45 38.44 8.34
CA TYR A 17 -53.48 37.86 9.68
C TYR A 17 -52.17 37.17 10.12
N THR A 18 -51.20 37.96 10.60
CA THR A 18 -50.46 37.71 11.85
C THR A 18 -49.44 38.83 12.08
N THR A 19 -49.58 39.52 13.20
CA THR A 19 -48.81 40.70 13.61
C THR A 19 -47.47 40.34 14.23
N PHE A 20 -46.78 39.34 13.68
CA PHE A 20 -45.44 38.97 14.14
C PHE A 20 -44.48 39.07 12.97
N HIS A 21 -43.52 39.96 13.12
CA HIS A 21 -42.46 40.18 12.15
C HIS A 21 -41.56 38.93 12.13
N VAL A 22 -41.79 38.04 11.17
CA VAL A 22 -40.90 36.90 10.92
C VAL A 22 -39.68 37.44 10.18
N PRO A 23 -38.47 37.38 10.77
CA PRO A 23 -37.27 37.80 10.06
C PRO A 23 -37.14 36.98 8.77
N LEU A 24 -36.86 37.67 7.67
CA LEU A 24 -36.72 37.06 6.35
C LEU A 24 -35.68 35.92 6.40
N PRO A 25 -35.94 34.80 5.70
CA PRO A 25 -34.98 33.72 5.63
C PRO A 25 -33.68 34.24 5.00
N PRO A 26 -32.50 33.81 5.51
CA PRO A 26 -31.22 34.27 5.01
C PRO A 26 -31.12 34.01 3.51
N ASN A 27 -30.87 35.08 2.76
CA ASN A 27 -30.72 35.03 1.32
C ASN A 27 -29.61 34.02 0.96
N PRO A 28 -29.89 32.95 0.20
CA PRO A 28 -28.92 31.92 -0.15
C PRO A 28 -27.75 32.46 -0.97
N LYS A 29 -27.83 33.71 -1.44
CA LYS A 29 -26.74 34.38 -2.15
C LYS A 29 -25.56 34.77 -1.23
N TYR A 30 -25.67 34.73 0.11
CA TYR A 30 -24.56 35.11 1.01
C TYR A 30 -24.41 34.32 2.33
N SER A 31 -25.04 33.14 2.53
CA SER A 31 -25.16 32.51 3.86
C SER A 31 -24.39 31.21 4.15
N SER A 32 -23.40 30.78 3.35
CA SER A 32 -22.71 29.51 3.66
C SER A 32 -21.20 29.45 3.44
N SER A 33 -20.51 30.58 3.24
CA SER A 33 -19.04 30.54 3.14
C SER A 33 -18.36 31.62 3.95
N THR A 34 -18.34 31.45 5.27
CA THR A 34 -17.35 32.06 6.16
C THR A 34 -17.40 31.37 7.52
N TYR A 35 -16.76 30.20 7.68
CA TYR A 35 -16.22 29.76 8.97
C TYR A 35 -15.16 28.66 8.79
N SER A 36 -14.03 29.05 8.19
CA SER A 36 -12.67 28.61 8.54
C SER A 36 -11.66 29.32 7.63
N SER A 37 -11.74 30.65 7.56
CA SER A 37 -10.59 31.46 7.15
C SER A 37 -9.67 31.57 8.37
N GLN A 38 -9.09 30.44 8.74
CA GLN A 38 -7.91 30.45 9.59
C GLN A 38 -6.83 31.06 8.70
N LYS A 39 -6.48 32.33 8.96
CA LYS A 39 -5.25 32.98 8.49
C LYS A 39 -4.05 32.19 9.02
N ARG A 40 -3.85 30.98 8.51
CA ARG A 40 -2.60 30.26 8.64
C ARG A 40 -1.72 30.82 7.56
N ARG A 41 -0.58 31.38 7.98
CA ARG A 41 0.58 31.61 7.11
C ARG A 41 0.80 30.30 6.35
N ARG A 42 0.28 30.20 5.12
CA ARG A 42 0.53 29.03 4.30
C ARG A 42 1.98 29.22 3.86
N SER A 43 2.90 28.50 4.51
CA SER A 43 4.08 28.05 3.80
C SER A 43 3.62 27.58 2.41
N ASP A 44 4.35 27.88 1.34
CA ASP A 44 4.02 27.58 -0.07
C ASP A 44 3.92 26.07 -0.40
N GLN A 45 3.51 25.25 0.56
CA GLN A 45 3.36 23.82 0.45
C GLN A 45 2.01 23.45 -0.18
N PRO A 46 2.01 22.39 -1.02
CA PRO A 46 0.80 21.89 -1.63
C PRO A 46 -0.18 21.36 -0.58
N ARG A 47 -1.48 21.41 -0.91
CA ARG A 47 -2.54 20.84 -0.09
C ARG A 47 -2.27 19.34 0.11
N GLY A 48 -2.30 18.87 1.36
CA GLY A 48 -2.03 17.46 1.69
C GLY A 48 -0.58 17.13 2.03
N HIS A 49 0.34 18.11 2.00
CA HIS A 49 1.75 17.88 2.33
C HIS A 49 2.00 17.38 3.77
N GLN A 50 1.14 17.76 4.71
CA GLN A 50 1.23 17.34 6.12
C GLN A 50 0.52 15.99 6.40
N THR A 51 -0.15 15.41 5.40
CA THR A 51 -0.89 14.16 5.56
C THR A 51 -0.10 13.02 4.95
N LEU A 52 0.09 11.93 5.70
CA LEU A 52 0.72 10.70 5.22
C LEU A 52 -0.35 9.66 4.88
N VAL A 53 -0.16 8.95 3.77
CA VAL A 53 -0.95 7.82 3.32
C VAL A 53 -0.08 6.58 3.44
N ILE A 54 -0.57 5.59 4.18
CA ILE A 54 0.12 4.32 4.41
C ILE A 54 -0.77 3.20 3.88
N HIS A 55 -0.30 2.48 2.88
CA HIS A 55 -0.93 1.28 2.37
C HIS A 55 -0.05 0.07 2.71
N PRO A 56 -0.37 -0.66 3.80
CA PRO A 56 0.33 -1.88 4.13
C PRO A 56 0.05 -2.96 3.08
N GLY A 57 1.04 -3.77 2.76
CA GLY A 57 0.91 -4.89 1.84
C GLY A 57 1.71 -6.09 2.32
N THR A 58 1.37 -7.26 1.78
CA THR A 58 2.06 -8.52 2.11
C THR A 58 3.54 -8.46 1.72
N GLN A 59 3.83 -8.03 0.49
CA GLN A 59 5.21 -7.95 0.00
C GLN A 59 5.84 -6.59 0.29
N ASN A 60 5.07 -5.51 0.14
CA ASN A 60 5.58 -4.15 0.20
C ASN A 60 4.64 -3.22 0.96
N PHE A 61 5.22 -2.31 1.75
CA PHE A 61 4.56 -1.10 2.24
C PHE A 61 4.68 0.00 1.21
N ARG A 62 3.59 0.74 1.01
CA ARG A 62 3.58 1.97 0.21
C ARG A 62 3.27 3.14 1.12
N ILE A 63 4.21 4.06 1.26
CA ILE A 63 4.11 5.20 2.16
C ILE A 63 4.41 6.47 1.37
N GLY A 64 3.56 7.48 1.47
CA GLY A 64 3.73 8.76 0.77
C GLY A 64 3.00 9.89 1.49
N ARG A 65 3.37 11.14 1.23
CA ARG A 65 2.48 12.27 1.56
C ARG A 65 1.31 12.26 0.60
N ALA A 66 0.16 12.77 1.03
CA ALA A 66 -1.02 12.87 0.17
C ALA A 66 -0.82 13.82 -1.02
N SER A 67 0.21 14.67 -0.98
CA SER A 67 0.62 15.54 -2.09
C SER A 67 1.57 14.87 -3.09
N ASP A 68 2.15 13.71 -2.75
CA ASP A 68 3.20 13.10 -3.58
C ASP A 68 2.59 12.39 -4.79
N LEU A 69 3.26 12.45 -5.94
CA LEU A 69 2.81 11.79 -7.16
C LEU A 69 2.92 10.26 -7.06
N SER A 70 3.97 9.77 -6.40
CA SER A 70 4.28 8.34 -6.25
C SER A 70 4.71 8.02 -4.82
N PRO A 71 4.17 6.96 -4.20
CA PRO A 71 4.57 6.57 -2.87
C PRO A 71 5.96 5.91 -2.88
N VAL A 72 6.64 5.97 -1.74
CA VAL A 72 7.84 5.17 -1.47
C VAL A 72 7.40 3.73 -1.24
N VAL A 73 8.05 2.79 -1.96
CA VAL A 73 7.78 1.36 -1.87
C VAL A 73 8.90 0.70 -1.08
N ILE A 74 8.55 0.07 0.04
CA ILE A 74 9.51 -0.56 0.96
C ILE A 74 9.12 -2.03 1.14
N PRO A 75 10.08 -2.98 1.15
CA PRO A 75 9.77 -4.37 1.44
C PRO A 75 9.16 -4.52 2.84
N ALA A 76 8.09 -5.30 2.94
CA ALA A 76 7.40 -5.61 4.19
C ALA A 76 8.15 -6.68 5.00
N ILE A 77 9.46 -6.52 5.17
CA ILE A 77 10.34 -7.55 5.71
C ILE A 77 11.26 -6.92 6.76
N VAL A 78 11.44 -7.62 7.88
CA VAL A 78 12.38 -7.25 8.94
C VAL A 78 13.36 -8.39 9.16
N ALA A 79 14.65 -8.07 9.09
CA ALA A 79 15.72 -8.97 9.49
C ALA A 79 16.15 -8.65 10.92
N ARG A 80 15.96 -9.57 11.85
CA ARG A 80 16.46 -9.46 13.23
C ARG A 80 17.70 -10.30 13.41
N LYS A 81 18.74 -9.73 14.02
CA LYS A 81 19.93 -10.48 14.42
C LYS A 81 19.56 -11.44 15.56
N THR A 82 19.90 -12.71 15.41
CA THR A 82 19.64 -13.74 16.42
C THR A 82 20.94 -14.24 17.02
N SER A 83 21.01 -14.30 18.35
CA SER A 83 22.14 -14.92 19.04
C SER A 83 22.07 -16.44 19.04
N ALA A 84 20.85 -16.99 19.05
CA ALA A 84 20.63 -18.43 18.92
C ALA A 84 20.63 -18.84 17.44
N PRO A 85 21.03 -20.08 17.11
CA PRO A 85 20.92 -20.60 15.75
C PRO A 85 19.46 -20.47 15.29
N VAL A 86 19.25 -19.78 14.16
CA VAL A 86 17.91 -19.54 13.61
C VAL A 86 17.25 -20.90 13.40
N PRO A 87 16.07 -21.17 14.03
CA PRO A 87 15.36 -22.41 13.77
C PRO A 87 15.12 -22.50 12.27
N ARG A 88 15.42 -23.65 11.67
CA ARG A 88 15.23 -23.85 10.23
C ARG A 88 13.81 -23.37 9.91
N PRO A 89 13.63 -22.45 8.94
CA PRO A 89 12.31 -21.97 8.60
C PRO A 89 11.46 -23.20 8.35
N THR A 90 10.38 -23.35 9.11
CA THR A 90 9.35 -24.34 8.79
C THR A 90 8.87 -23.92 7.42
N ALA A 91 9.41 -24.56 6.38
CA ALA A 91 8.88 -24.36 5.05
C ALA A 91 7.40 -24.67 5.20
N ARG A 92 6.55 -23.66 4.99
CA ARG A 92 5.16 -23.91 4.60
C ARG A 92 5.23 -24.48 3.18
N CYS A 93 5.86 -25.64 3.07
CA CYS A 93 6.04 -26.41 1.86
C CYS A 93 4.65 -26.95 1.55
N ARG A 94 3.89 -26.17 0.77
CA ARG A 94 2.71 -26.72 0.09
C ARG A 94 3.10 -27.54 -1.13
N VAL A 95 4.38 -27.53 -1.52
CA VAL A 95 4.90 -28.32 -2.63
C VAL A 95 6.18 -29.01 -2.16
N PRO A 96 6.26 -30.36 -2.14
CA PRO A 96 7.49 -31.06 -1.85
C PRO A 96 8.56 -30.65 -2.87
N ARG A 97 9.77 -30.37 -2.40
CA ARG A 97 10.91 -30.18 -3.29
C ARG A 97 11.25 -31.56 -3.89
N PRO A 98 11.35 -31.71 -5.22
CA PRO A 98 11.77 -32.98 -5.82
C PRO A 98 13.14 -33.39 -5.25
N ALA A 99 13.29 -34.69 -5.00
CA ALA A 99 14.47 -35.25 -4.32
C ALA A 99 15.76 -35.02 -5.12
N ASP A 100 15.65 -34.96 -6.46
CA ASP A 100 16.77 -34.67 -7.35
C ASP A 100 16.41 -33.63 -8.42
N PRO A 101 17.25 -32.58 -8.64
CA PRO A 101 17.01 -31.53 -9.63
C PRO A 101 17.23 -32.00 -11.09
N ASN A 102 17.82 -33.19 -11.28
CA ASN A 102 18.16 -33.72 -12.60
C ASN A 102 17.23 -34.85 -13.07
N GLU A 103 16.19 -35.19 -12.30
CA GLU A 103 15.24 -36.23 -12.71
C GLU A 103 14.33 -35.69 -13.84
N PRO A 104 14.32 -36.30 -15.03
CA PRO A 104 13.48 -35.84 -16.11
C PRO A 104 12.00 -36.02 -15.73
N ILE A 105 11.25 -34.92 -15.81
CA ILE A 105 9.82 -34.88 -15.48
C ILE A 105 9.05 -35.76 -16.47
N SER A 106 8.62 -36.95 -16.03
CA SER A 106 7.83 -37.86 -16.86
C SER A 106 6.38 -37.34 -16.97
N PRO A 107 5.79 -37.27 -18.18
CA PRO A 107 4.40 -36.83 -18.36
C PRO A 107 3.36 -37.80 -17.76
N ASN A 108 3.77 -39.01 -17.38
CA ASN A 108 2.93 -40.02 -16.72
C ASN A 108 3.14 -40.07 -15.19
N THR A 109 3.78 -39.06 -14.61
CA THR A 109 3.99 -39.02 -13.16
C THR A 109 2.66 -38.79 -12.44
N ALA A 110 2.38 -39.59 -11.40
CA ALA A 110 1.14 -39.50 -10.61
C ALA A 110 0.99 -38.18 -9.83
N ASP A 111 2.05 -37.37 -9.76
CA ASP A 111 2.04 -36.07 -9.09
C ASP A 111 1.37 -35.00 -10.00
N PRO A 112 0.22 -34.43 -9.59
CA PRO A 112 -0.49 -33.42 -10.37
C PRO A 112 0.34 -32.16 -10.62
N THR A 113 1.33 -31.86 -9.76
CA THR A 113 2.17 -30.67 -9.90
C THR A 113 3.15 -30.79 -11.08
N LEU A 114 3.77 -31.95 -11.24
CA LEU A 114 4.70 -32.24 -12.33
C LEU A 114 3.99 -32.29 -13.68
N SER A 115 2.78 -32.85 -13.72
CA SER A 115 1.92 -32.82 -14.91
C SER A 115 1.54 -31.39 -15.32
N ALA A 116 1.16 -30.55 -14.35
CA ALA A 116 0.85 -29.14 -14.62
C ALA A 116 2.09 -28.37 -15.11
N ILE A 117 3.28 -28.62 -14.55
CA ILE A 117 4.53 -28.00 -15.02
C ILE A 117 4.83 -28.40 -16.46
N ALA A 118 4.71 -29.70 -16.80
CA ALA A 118 4.90 -30.17 -18.18
C ALA A 118 3.89 -29.55 -19.16
N ALA A 119 2.62 -29.42 -18.75
CA ALA A 119 1.61 -28.73 -19.54
C ALA A 119 1.98 -27.25 -19.79
N ILE A 120 2.42 -26.55 -18.74
CA ILE A 120 2.89 -25.15 -18.84
C ILE A 120 4.08 -25.06 -19.80
N GLN A 121 5.07 -25.95 -19.68
CA GLN A 121 6.23 -25.99 -20.57
C GLN A 121 5.81 -26.18 -22.03
N ASN A 122 4.91 -27.13 -22.32
CA ASN A 122 4.42 -27.39 -23.67
C ASN A 122 3.70 -26.17 -24.28
N THR A 123 2.88 -25.48 -23.47
CA THR A 123 2.24 -24.23 -23.91
C THR A 123 3.25 -23.14 -24.22
N LEU A 124 4.30 -23.02 -23.41
CA LEU A 124 5.37 -22.03 -23.58
C LEU A 124 6.19 -22.30 -24.85
N TYR A 125 6.61 -23.54 -25.10
CA TYR A 125 7.32 -23.92 -26.33
C TYR A 125 6.49 -23.63 -27.58
N SER A 126 5.19 -23.96 -27.55
CA SER A 126 4.28 -23.68 -28.67
C SER A 126 4.18 -22.18 -28.96
N TYR A 127 4.11 -21.35 -27.91
CA TYR A 127 4.01 -19.90 -28.05
C TYR A 127 5.33 -19.26 -28.52
N MET A 128 6.47 -19.73 -28.01
CA MET A 128 7.79 -19.28 -28.45
C MET A 128 8.04 -19.65 -29.92
N SER A 129 7.62 -20.85 -30.34
CA SER A 129 7.68 -21.27 -31.73
C SER A 129 6.78 -20.43 -32.63
N TYR A 130 5.59 -20.06 -32.17
CA TYR A 130 4.68 -19.19 -32.92
C TYR A 130 5.25 -17.77 -33.08
N LEU A 131 5.90 -17.24 -32.04
CA LEU A 131 6.51 -15.90 -32.04
C LEU A 131 7.94 -15.87 -32.63
N ASN A 132 8.49 -17.00 -33.06
CA ASN A 132 9.88 -17.14 -33.52
C ASN A 132 10.92 -16.58 -32.54
N ILE A 133 10.71 -16.75 -31.23
CA ILE A 133 11.66 -16.29 -30.21
C ILE A 133 12.76 -17.36 -30.05
N PRO A 134 14.04 -17.06 -30.36
CA PRO A 134 15.13 -17.98 -30.12
C PRO A 134 15.52 -17.94 -28.63
N GLY A 135 15.56 -19.10 -27.97
CA GLY A 135 16.05 -19.20 -26.60
C GLY A 135 15.75 -20.55 -25.98
N ASP A 136 16.69 -21.07 -25.19
CA ASP A 136 16.43 -22.20 -24.31
C ASP A 136 15.72 -21.68 -23.05
N PRO A 137 14.46 -22.05 -22.79
CA PRO A 137 13.74 -21.59 -21.60
C PRO A 137 14.37 -22.11 -20.30
N ASN A 138 15.27 -23.09 -20.37
CA ASN A 138 15.97 -23.64 -19.20
C ASN A 138 17.30 -22.97 -18.89
N ALA A 139 17.71 -21.95 -19.66
CA ALA A 139 18.92 -21.17 -19.38
C ALA A 139 18.71 -20.23 -18.18
N ALA A 140 18.54 -20.78 -16.99
CA ALA A 140 18.35 -20.02 -15.76
C ALA A 140 19.66 -19.34 -15.33
N ARG A 141 19.71 -18.02 -15.42
CA ARG A 141 20.69 -17.21 -14.68
C ARG A 141 20.27 -17.16 -13.21
N VAL A 142 20.85 -18.05 -12.41
CA VAL A 142 20.67 -18.03 -10.95
C VAL A 142 21.45 -16.84 -10.39
N GLN A 143 20.75 -15.78 -9.97
CA GLN A 143 21.35 -14.72 -9.16
C GLN A 143 21.48 -15.24 -7.72
N TYR A 144 22.71 -15.30 -7.21
CA TYR A 144 22.96 -15.71 -5.82
C TYR A 144 22.44 -14.63 -4.87
N LEU A 145 21.31 -14.90 -4.23
CA LEU A 145 20.83 -14.11 -3.10
C LEU A 145 21.59 -14.54 -1.84
N ALA A 146 22.02 -13.58 -1.01
CA ALA A 146 22.69 -13.89 0.24
C ALA A 146 21.75 -14.66 1.18
N ASP A 147 22.23 -15.75 1.78
CA ASP A 147 21.44 -16.55 2.72
C ASP A 147 21.34 -15.85 4.10
N PRO A 148 20.15 -15.36 4.50
CA PRO A 148 19.98 -14.67 5.78
C PRO A 148 20.30 -15.56 7.00
N PRO A 149 19.89 -16.85 7.04
CA PRO A 149 20.24 -17.73 8.16
C PRO A 149 21.74 -17.95 8.31
N ALA A 150 22.48 -18.03 7.20
CA ALA A 150 23.93 -18.20 7.22
C ALA A 150 24.64 -16.97 7.81
N SER A 151 24.05 -15.78 7.67
CA SER A 151 24.54 -14.53 8.27
C SER A 151 24.03 -14.28 9.69
N GLY A 152 23.26 -15.21 10.28
CA GLY A 152 22.76 -15.09 11.66
C GLY A 152 21.56 -14.14 11.81
N TYR A 153 20.81 -13.91 10.73
CA TYR A 153 19.60 -13.10 10.74
C TYR A 153 18.34 -13.96 10.55
N SER A 154 17.34 -13.73 11.39
CA SER A 154 16.00 -14.25 11.18
C SER A 154 15.17 -13.23 10.40
N VAL A 155 14.65 -13.63 9.24
CA VAL A 155 13.80 -12.80 8.40
C VAL A 155 12.33 -13.05 8.74
N LYS A 156 11.58 -11.98 9.01
CA LYS A 156 10.16 -12.02 9.37
C LYS A 156 9.37 -11.02 8.54
N GLN A 157 8.12 -11.38 8.27
CA GLN A 157 7.19 -10.55 7.49
C GLN A 157 5.95 -10.29 8.35
N PRO A 158 5.70 -9.05 8.81
CA PRO A 158 4.65 -8.76 9.80
C PRO A 158 3.22 -8.87 9.25
N ILE A 159 3.03 -8.73 7.93
CA ILE A 159 1.71 -8.76 7.29
C ILE A 159 1.65 -9.90 6.29
N HIS A 160 0.59 -10.71 6.36
CA HIS A 160 0.34 -11.81 5.44
C HIS A 160 -1.10 -11.75 4.90
N GLY A 161 -1.24 -11.44 3.62
CA GLY A 161 -2.53 -11.13 3.02
C GLY A 161 -3.10 -9.83 3.61
N VAL A 162 -4.33 -9.95 4.15
CA VAL A 162 -5.06 -8.85 4.81
C VAL A 162 -4.77 -8.79 6.32
N ASN A 163 -4.18 -9.85 6.88
CA ASN A 163 -4.04 -10.03 8.33
C ASN A 163 -2.59 -9.89 8.80
N PHE A 164 -2.42 -9.70 10.11
CA PHE A 164 -1.13 -9.85 10.75
C PHE A 164 -0.62 -11.28 10.63
N ASN A 165 0.69 -11.43 10.50
CA ASN A 165 1.30 -12.74 10.41
C ASN A 165 1.24 -13.46 11.76
N ALA A 166 0.70 -14.69 11.76
CA ALA A 166 0.58 -15.54 12.92
C ALA A 166 1.92 -16.17 13.36
N ASP A 167 2.99 -16.11 12.54
CA ASP A 167 4.31 -16.69 12.85
C ASP A 167 5.14 -15.90 13.89
N TYR A 168 4.49 -14.96 14.59
CA TYR A 168 5.08 -14.13 15.64
C TYR A 168 4.70 -14.65 17.03
N PRO A 169 5.57 -14.50 18.03
CA PRO A 169 5.30 -14.98 19.39
C PRO A 169 4.17 -14.20 20.08
N SER A 170 3.94 -12.95 19.69
CA SER A 170 2.90 -12.09 20.26
C SER A 170 2.50 -10.99 19.28
N LEU A 171 1.32 -10.41 19.47
CA LEU A 171 0.86 -9.23 18.71
C LEU A 171 1.82 -8.04 18.89
N GLN A 172 2.38 -7.87 20.08
CA GLN A 172 3.33 -6.80 20.37
C GLN A 172 4.60 -6.93 19.52
N ALA A 173 5.08 -8.17 19.29
CA ALA A 173 6.24 -8.41 18.43
C ALA A 173 5.97 -8.05 16.95
N VAL A 174 4.72 -8.24 16.47
CA VAL A 174 4.29 -7.82 15.13
C VAL A 174 4.25 -6.30 15.04
N LEU A 175 3.58 -5.65 15.99
CA LEU A 175 3.40 -4.20 15.99
C LEU A 175 4.74 -3.47 16.14
N ALA A 176 5.68 -4.01 16.91
CA ALA A 176 7.04 -3.48 17.02
C ALA A 176 7.78 -3.49 15.68
N ASP A 177 7.60 -4.52 14.85
CA ASP A 177 8.22 -4.61 13.53
C ASP A 177 7.57 -3.67 12.51
N ILE A 178 6.24 -3.53 12.57
CA ILE A 178 5.51 -2.56 11.73
C ILE A 178 5.97 -1.13 12.08
N ASP A 179 6.05 -0.81 13.37
CA ASP A 179 6.55 0.47 13.87
C ASP A 179 8.01 0.70 13.46
N LEU A 180 8.86 -0.33 13.47
CA LEU A 180 10.23 -0.24 12.97
C LEU A 180 10.28 0.11 11.47
N ILE A 181 9.51 -0.61 10.63
CA ILE A 181 9.44 -0.32 9.19
C ILE A 181 8.97 1.11 8.95
N ILE A 182 7.85 1.52 9.58
CA ILE A 182 7.30 2.86 9.39
C ILE A 182 8.27 3.93 9.90
N ARG A 183 8.91 3.72 11.05
CA ARG A 183 9.87 4.68 11.59
C ARG A 183 11.07 4.86 10.69
N GLU A 184 11.67 3.76 10.23
CA GLU A 184 12.89 3.82 9.42
C GLU A 184 12.62 4.49 8.07
N THR A 185 11.43 4.28 7.53
CA THR A 185 11.00 4.87 6.26
C THR A 185 10.68 6.35 6.40
N LEU A 186 10.01 6.76 7.48
CA LEU A 186 9.81 8.17 7.79
C LEU A 186 11.12 8.92 8.03
N ARG A 187 12.09 8.28 8.68
CA ARG A 187 13.42 8.85 8.91
C ARG A 187 14.22 8.98 7.62
N THR A 188 14.28 7.94 6.81
CA THR A 188 15.17 7.87 5.64
C THR A 188 14.60 8.58 4.41
N SER A 189 13.29 8.49 4.20
CA SER A 189 12.66 9.00 2.97
C SER A 189 11.98 10.35 3.13
N PHE A 190 11.55 10.71 4.34
CA PHE A 190 10.77 11.93 4.58
C PHE A 190 11.45 12.91 5.55
N ASP A 191 12.60 12.54 6.13
CA ASP A 191 13.32 13.29 7.17
C ASP A 191 12.43 13.66 8.38
N ILE A 192 11.45 12.80 8.70
CA ILE A 192 10.52 12.99 9.81
C ILE A 192 11.03 12.18 11.01
N THR A 193 11.48 12.88 12.04
CA THR A 193 11.87 12.28 13.32
C THR A 193 10.72 12.31 14.32
N ARG A 194 10.61 11.27 15.15
CA ARG A 194 9.63 11.23 16.25
C ARG A 194 10.01 12.30 17.28
N ALA A 195 9.04 13.08 17.73
CA ALA A 195 9.24 13.97 18.87
C ALA A 195 9.56 13.12 20.10
N THR A 196 10.71 13.37 20.73
CA THR A 196 11.07 12.72 21.99
C THR A 196 10.14 13.27 23.05
N THR A 197 9.23 12.44 23.56
CA THR A 197 8.39 12.80 24.70
C THR A 197 9.30 12.81 25.92
N MET A 198 9.57 14.00 26.47
CA MET A 198 10.22 14.17 27.77
C MET A 198 9.26 13.84 28.90
#